data_AF-A0A1F5FWY9-F1
#
_entry.id   AF-A0A1F5FWY9-F1
#
_cell.length_a   1.000
_cell.length_b   1.000
_cell.length_c   1.000
_cell.angle_alpha   90.00
_cell.angle_beta   90.00
_cell.angle_gamma   90.00
#
_symmetry.space_group_name_H-M   'P 1'
#
loop_
_entity.id
_entity.type
_entity.pdbx_description
1 polymer ?
#
loop_
_entity_poly.entity_id
_entity_poly.type
_entity_poly.pdbx_seq_one_letter_code
_entity_poly.pdbx_strand_id
1 'polypeptide(L)'
;MKLKFLKPQARNLLITFVILLLPLIREQAPSETGGISVAHYSPIFLLSTYLQMGDYYPFLLMAGFSFAVYVGVSVVLSIVSKVFTKMKK
;
A
#
# COMPACT_ATOMS: atom_id res chain seq x y z
N MET A 1 -1.29 20.49 -17.31
CA MET A 1 -0.63 20.57 -15.98
C MET A 1 0.48 19.52 -15.91
N LYS A 2 1.75 19.89 -15.62
CA LYS A 2 2.84 18.90 -15.48
C LYS A 2 2.62 18.11 -14.18
N LEU A 3 2.39 16.80 -14.27
CA LEU A 3 2.21 15.85 -13.15
C LEU A 3 3.52 15.64 -12.35
N LYS A 4 4.13 16.72 -11.86
CA LYS A 4 5.39 16.67 -11.10
C LYS A 4 5.28 15.84 -9.81
N PHE A 5 4.06 15.60 -9.31
CA PHE A 5 3.80 14.78 -8.12
C PHE A 5 3.94 13.27 -8.38
N LEU A 6 3.85 12.83 -9.65
CA LEU A 6 4.03 11.43 -10.04
C LEU A 6 5.49 11.06 -10.26
N LYS A 7 6.43 12.00 -10.10
CA LYS A 7 7.86 11.67 -10.17
C LYS A 7 8.20 10.76 -8.99
N PRO A 8 8.89 9.63 -9.22
CA PRO A 8 9.36 8.77 -8.14
C PRO A 8 10.37 9.54 -7.29
N GLN A 9 9.89 10.08 -6.17
CA GLN A 9 10.73 10.63 -5.12
C GLN A 9 10.93 9.55 -4.07
N ALA A 10 12.16 9.41 -3.56
CA ALA A 10 12.51 8.42 -2.55
C ALA A 10 11.57 8.49 -1.33
N ARG A 11 11.13 9.69 -0.95
CA ARG A 11 10.16 9.89 0.14
C ARG A 11 8.79 9.26 -0.14
N ASN A 12 8.26 9.40 -1.36
CA ASN A 12 6.96 8.85 -1.73
C ASN A 12 7.02 7.32 -1.72
N LEU A 13 8.12 6.76 -2.26
CA LEU A 13 8.37 5.32 -2.23
C LEU A 13 8.47 4.81 -0.79
N LEU A 14 9.25 5.46 0.07
CA LEU A 14 9.45 5.02 1.45
C LEU A 14 8.14 4.99 2.24
N ILE A 15 7.32 6.03 2.14
CA ILE A 15 6.01 6.05 2.82
C ILE A 15 5.07 4.98 2.24
N THR A 16 5.10 4.77 0.93
CA THR A 16 4.33 3.70 0.29
C THR A 16 4.76 2.33 0.81
N PHE A 17 6.06 2.06 0.92
CA PHE A 17 6.60 0.82 1.49
C PHE A 17 6.15 0.62 2.93
N VAL A 18 6.22 1.66 3.77
CA VAL A 18 5.73 1.59 5.15
C VAL A 18 4.25 1.21 5.21
N ILE A 19 3.42 1.79 4.34
CA ILE A 19 1.98 1.46 4.26
C ILE A 19 1.77 0.01 3.82
N LEU A 20 2.52 -0.46 2.83
CA LEU A 20 2.35 -1.83 2.31
C LEU A 20 2.96 -2.91 3.22
N LEU A 21 3.79 -2.53 4.19
CA LEU A 21 4.29 -3.41 5.24
C LEU A 21 3.33 -3.53 6.42
N LEU A 22 2.44 -2.57 6.61
CA LEU A 22 1.44 -2.61 7.68
C LEU A 22 0.45 -3.77 7.46
N PRO A 23 -0.02 -4.42 8.54
CA PRO A 23 -0.98 -5.52 8.47
C PRO A 23 -2.40 -4.98 8.20
N LEU A 24 -2.62 -4.52 6.96
CA LEU A 24 -3.83 -3.82 6.53
C LEU A 24 -4.97 -4.77 6.14
N ILE A 25 -4.64 -5.96 5.64
CA ILE A 25 -5.65 -6.93 5.17
C ILE A 25 -6.04 -7.83 6.31
N ARG A 26 -7.33 -7.96 6.55
CA ARG A 26 -7.91 -8.88 7.54
C ARG A 26 -8.63 -9.99 6.81
N GLU A 27 -8.32 -11.21 7.21
CA GLU A 27 -8.97 -12.41 6.71
C GLU A 27 -9.48 -13.22 7.89
N GLN A 28 -10.65 -13.83 7.73
CA GLN A 28 -11.20 -14.76 8.70
C GLN A 28 -10.73 -16.16 8.32
N ALA A 29 -9.76 -16.68 9.07
CA ALA A 29 -9.24 -18.02 8.87
C ALA A 29 -9.87 -18.99 9.88
N PRO A 30 -10.12 -20.26 9.49
CA PRO A 30 -10.45 -21.30 10.46
C PRO A 30 -9.30 -21.46 11.45
N SER A 31 -9.60 -21.42 12.75
CA SER A 31 -8.61 -21.65 13.80
C SER A 31 -8.38 -23.15 14.00
N GLU A 32 -7.12 -23.59 14.13
CA GLU A 32 -6.77 -25.00 14.39
C GLU A 32 -7.36 -25.55 15.69
N THR A 33 -7.67 -24.68 16.66
CA THR A 33 -8.30 -25.03 17.95
C THR A 33 -9.83 -25.02 17.90
N GLY A 34 -10.44 -24.84 16.73
CA GLY A 34 -11.87 -24.63 16.55
C GLY A 34 -12.26 -23.16 16.73
N GLY A 35 -13.09 -22.64 15.82
CA GLY A 35 -13.53 -21.24 15.78
C GLY A 35 -12.95 -20.45 14.61
N ILE A 36 -13.22 -19.14 14.59
CA ILE A 36 -12.74 -18.21 13.55
C ILE A 36 -11.63 -17.34 14.16
N SER A 37 -10.43 -17.38 13.60
CA SER A 37 -9.35 -16.44 13.91
C SER A 37 -9.31 -15.32 12.87
N VAL A 38 -9.05 -14.09 13.33
CA VAL A 38 -8.80 -12.97 12.43
C VAL A 38 -7.30 -12.90 12.19
N ALA A 39 -6.87 -13.29 11.00
CA ALA A 39 -5.49 -13.14 10.56
C ALA A 39 -5.30 -11.76 9.93
N HIS A 40 -4.16 -11.14 10.21
CA HIS A 40 -3.78 -9.88 9.57
C HIS A 40 -2.56 -10.09 8.69
N TYR A 41 -2.67 -9.66 7.44
CA TYR A 41 -1.63 -9.82 6.44
C TYR A 41 -1.15 -8.47 5.92
N SER A 42 0.16 -8.38 5.75
CA SER A 42 0.80 -7.23 5.10
C SER A 42 0.64 -7.34 3.58
N PRO A 43 0.25 -6.25 2.90
CA PRO A 43 0.10 -6.25 1.45
C PRO A 43 1.30 -6.76 0.66
N ILE A 44 2.51 -6.37 1.04
CA ILE A 44 3.75 -6.84 0.42
C ILE A 44 3.92 -8.36 0.57
N PHE A 45 3.55 -8.90 1.73
CA PHE A 45 3.67 -10.33 1.99
C PHE A 45 2.75 -11.12 1.08
N LEU A 46 1.46 -10.74 1.01
CA LEU A 46 0.49 -11.38 0.11
C LEU A 46 0.92 -11.32 -1.35
N LEU A 47 1.51 -10.20 -1.78
CA LEU A 47 2.00 -10.04 -3.15
C LEU A 47 3.12 -11.05 -3.47
N SER A 48 4.02 -11.31 -2.51
CA SER A 48 5.04 -12.36 -2.64
C SER A 48 4.43 -13.77 -2.60
N THR A 49 3.44 -14.00 -1.74
CA THR A 49 2.75 -15.29 -1.58
C THR A 49 2.00 -15.67 -2.86
N TYR A 50 1.21 -14.77 -3.44
CA TYR A 50 0.49 -15.04 -4.69
C TYR A 50 1.44 -15.31 -5.86
N LEU A 51 2.57 -14.60 -5.93
CA LEU A 51 3.59 -14.85 -6.94
C LEU A 51 4.22 -16.25 -6.80
N GLN A 52 4.49 -16.69 -5.56
CA GLN A 52 5.01 -18.03 -5.28
C GLN A 52 4.00 -19.14 -5.56
N MET A 53 2.71 -18.88 -5.29
CA MET A 53 1.61 -19.80 -5.58
C MET A 53 1.26 -19.86 -7.08
N GLY A 54 1.83 -18.97 -7.90
CA GLY A 54 1.49 -18.86 -9.32
C GLY A 54 0.09 -18.29 -9.57
N ASP A 55 -0.53 -17.67 -8.56
CA ASP A 55 -1.88 -17.14 -8.66
C ASP A 55 -1.84 -15.67 -9.13
N TYR A 56 -1.86 -15.50 -10.45
CA TYR A 56 -1.65 -14.20 -11.08
C TYR A 56 -2.82 -13.23 -10.92
N TYR A 57 -4.05 -13.72 -10.74
CA TYR A 57 -5.22 -12.86 -10.58
C TYR A 57 -5.18 -12.03 -9.28
N PRO A 58 -5.08 -12.64 -8.07
CA PRO A 58 -4.95 -11.88 -6.84
C PRO A 58 -3.62 -11.12 -6.77
N PHE A 59 -2.55 -11.62 -7.40
CA PHE A 59 -1.31 -10.88 -7.56
C PHE A 59 -1.51 -9.55 -8.29
N LEU A 60 -2.19 -9.55 -9.44
CA LEU A 60 -2.46 -8.34 -10.23
C LEU A 60 -3.37 -7.37 -9.48
N LEU A 61 -4.39 -7.88 -8.77
CA LEU A 61 -5.22 -7.06 -7.88
C LEU A 61 -4.37 -6.37 -6.81
N MET A 62 -3.42 -7.11 -6.22
CA MET A 62 -2.56 -6.59 -5.17
C MET A 62 -1.51 -5.60 -5.68
N ALA A 63 -1.00 -5.81 -6.89
CA ALA A 63 -0.16 -4.85 -7.59
C ALA A 63 -0.94 -3.57 -7.91
N GLY A 64 -2.18 -3.68 -8.38
CA GLY A 64 -3.09 -2.55 -8.59
C GLY A 64 -3.36 -1.78 -7.30
N PHE A 65 -3.63 -2.48 -6.20
CA PHE A 65 -3.78 -1.88 -4.87
C PHE A 65 -2.52 -1.12 -4.46
N SER A 66 -1.34 -1.73 -4.62
CA SER A 66 -0.05 -1.09 -4.31
C SER A 66 0.18 0.20 -5.11
N PHE A 67 -0.22 0.19 -6.39
CA PHE A 67 -0.18 1.39 -7.23
C PHE A 67 -1.15 2.46 -6.75
N ALA A 68 -2.38 2.09 -6.38
CA ALA A 68 -3.36 3.03 -5.84
C ALA A 68 -2.87 3.69 -4.53
N VAL A 69 -2.24 2.91 -3.64
CA VAL A 69 -1.61 3.44 -2.42
C VAL A 69 -0.51 4.45 -2.77
N TYR A 70 0.37 4.13 -3.71
CA TYR A 70 1.43 5.05 -4.15
C TYR A 70 0.87 6.38 -4.69
N VAL A 71 -0.18 6.32 -5.50
CA VAL A 71 -0.86 7.50 -6.04
C VAL A 71 -1.47 8.32 -4.90
N GLY A 72 -2.18 7.67 -3.96
CA GLY A 72 -2.76 8.32 -2.79
C GLY A 72 -1.71 9.04 -1.94
N VAL A 73 -0.61 8.36 -1.60
CA VAL A 73 0.53 8.95 -0.87
C VAL A 73 1.10 10.16 -1.60
N SER A 74 1.30 10.05 -2.92
CA SER A 74 1.86 11.13 -3.74
C SER A 74 0.95 12.35 -3.77
N VAL A 75 -0.37 12.15 -3.84
CA VAL A 75 -1.36 13.24 -3.76
C VAL A 75 -1.34 13.92 -2.39
N VAL A 76 -1.39 13.13 -1.30
CA VAL A 76 -1.36 13.65 0.07
C VAL A 76 -0.10 14.48 0.30
N LEU A 77 1.08 13.97 -0.07
CA LEU A 77 2.34 14.70 0.07
C LEU A 77 2.37 15.99 -0.75
N SER A 78 1.75 16.00 -1.94
CA SER A 78 1.65 17.22 -2.75
C SER A 78 0.79 18.29 -2.07
N ILE A 79 -0.34 17.89 -1.47
CA ILE A 79 -1.22 18.80 -0.73
C ILE A 79 -0.50 19.33 0.52
N VAL A 80 0.08 18.45 1.33
CA VAL A 80 0.81 18.82 2.56
C VAL A 80 1.97 19.78 2.24
N SER A 81 2.74 19.50 1.20
CA SER A 81 3.84 20.38 0.76
C SER A 81 3.34 21.77 0.37
N LYS A 82 2.20 21.88 -0.31
CA LYS A 82 1.62 23.19 -0.68
C LYS A 82 1.15 23.96 0.55
N VAL A 83 0.48 23.29 1.50
CA VAL A 83 0.01 23.90 2.75
C VAL A 83 1.19 24.41 3.58
N PHE A 84 2.22 23.58 3.78
CA PHE A 84 3.42 23.98 4.52
C PHE A 84 4.14 25.17 3.90
N THR A 85 4.20 25.23 2.57
CA THR A 85 4.84 26.35 1.86
C THR A 85 4.02 27.63 1.98
N LYS A 86 2.68 27.52 2.02
CA LYS A 86 1.78 28.65 2.24
C LYS A 86 1.84 29.19 3.67
N MET A 87 2.09 28.33 4.67
CA MET A 87 2.25 28.75 6.07
C MET A 87 3.60 29.40 6.37
N LYS A 88 4.65 29.07 5.61
CA LYS A 88 5.99 29.67 5.76
C LYS A 88 6.17 31.01 5.03
N LYS A 89 5.19 31.43 4.24
CA LYS A 89 5.23 32.62 3.39
C LYS A 89 4.28 33.67 3.92
#